data_AF-A0A1X7AM31-F1
#
_entry.id   AF-A0A1X7AM31-F1
#
_cell.length_a   1.000
_cell.length_b   1.000
_cell.length_c   1.000
_cell.angle_alpha   90.00
_cell.angle_beta   90.00
_cell.angle_gamma   90.00
#
_symmetry.space_group_name_H-M   'P 1'
#
loop_
_entity.id
_entity.type
_entity.pdbx_description
1 polymer ?
#
loop_
_entity_poly.entity_id
_entity_poly.type
_entity_poly.pdbx_seq_one_letter_code
_entity_poly.pdbx_strand_id
1 'polypeptide(L)'
;MSRSNPSPLNKRTFPLWKFIWLACVPIAISYQMLWGIYFHHAPVGIWQSGASQAITTTKFASELTIYSLMLLKMLTMTHAKHPASKVLTGTILIILIGFTGHGLFIQLTQP
;
A
#
# COMPACT_ATOMS: atom_id res chain seq x y z
N MET A 1 -34.40 -47.12 4.59
CA MET A 1 -33.43 -46.27 5.31
C MET A 1 -32.79 -45.30 4.33
N SER A 2 -33.25 -44.06 4.30
CA SER A 2 -32.73 -43.00 3.42
C SER A 2 -31.47 -42.40 4.05
N ARG A 3 -30.31 -42.51 3.39
CA ARG A 3 -29.07 -41.88 3.83
C ARG A 3 -29.15 -40.38 3.56
N SER A 4 -29.24 -39.57 4.62
CA SER A 4 -29.07 -38.12 4.55
C SER A 4 -27.65 -37.79 4.10
N ASN A 5 -27.50 -37.27 2.87
CA ASN A 5 -26.25 -36.73 2.37
C ASN A 5 -25.92 -35.45 3.16
N PRO A 6 -24.78 -35.36 3.87
CA PRO A 6 -24.38 -34.11 4.49
C PRO A 6 -24.01 -33.13 3.37
N SER A 7 -24.78 -32.05 3.26
CA SER A 7 -24.43 -30.92 2.40
C SER A 7 -23.04 -30.41 2.79
N PRO A 8 -22.14 -30.14 1.82
CA PRO A 8 -20.82 -29.63 2.14
C PRO A 8 -20.99 -28.24 2.77
N LEU A 9 -20.62 -28.14 4.04
CA LEU A 9 -20.42 -26.87 4.76
C LEU A 9 -19.54 -25.99 3.88
N ASN A 10 -20.19 -25.03 3.22
CA ASN A 10 -19.56 -24.05 2.35
C ASN A 10 -18.72 -23.14 3.25
N LYS A 11 -17.49 -23.57 3.55
CA LYS A 11 -16.48 -22.75 4.20
C LYS A 11 -16.30 -21.54 3.28
N ARG A 12 -16.97 -20.43 3.61
CA ARG A 12 -16.72 -19.13 3.01
C ARG A 12 -15.27 -18.77 3.31
N THR A 13 -14.36 -19.20 2.46
CA THR A 13 -12.99 -18.73 2.44
C THR A 13 -13.08 -17.25 2.07
N PHE A 14 -13.10 -16.39 3.10
CA PHE A 14 -13.02 -14.95 2.88
C PHE A 14 -11.72 -14.72 2.09
N PRO A 15 -11.79 -14.06 0.91
CA PRO A 15 -10.60 -13.85 0.12
C PRO A 15 -9.66 -12.98 0.93
N LEU A 16 -8.49 -13.53 1.30
CA LEU A 16 -7.43 -12.87 2.07
C LEU A 16 -7.07 -11.48 1.53
N TRP A 17 -7.26 -11.28 0.24
CA TRP A 17 -7.18 -9.99 -0.42
C TRP A 17 -8.04 -8.88 0.22
N LYS A 18 -9.27 -9.20 0.63
CA LYS A 18 -10.12 -8.26 1.36
C LYS A 18 -9.54 -7.92 2.72
N PHE A 19 -8.85 -8.85 3.37
CA PHE A 19 -8.19 -8.62 4.65
C PHE A 19 -6.96 -7.70 4.48
N ILE A 20 -6.20 -7.90 3.40
CA ILE A 20 -5.10 -6.99 3.01
C ILE A 20 -5.65 -5.58 2.78
N TRP A 21 -6.72 -5.42 2.03
CA TRP A 21 -7.35 -4.10 1.85
C TRP A 21 -7.89 -3.52 3.16
N LEU A 22 -8.58 -4.32 3.98
CA LEU A 22 -9.17 -3.89 5.23
C LEU A 22 -8.12 -3.44 6.26
N ALA A 23 -6.93 -4.08 6.27
CA ALA A 23 -5.86 -3.73 7.19
C ALA A 23 -4.90 -2.68 6.60
N CYS A 24 -4.48 -2.83 5.35
CA CYS A 24 -3.50 -1.95 4.73
C CYS A 24 -4.05 -0.56 4.42
N VAL A 25 -5.34 -0.42 4.07
CA VAL A 25 -5.91 0.91 3.78
C VAL A 25 -5.96 1.83 5.00
N PRO A 26 -6.48 1.40 6.17
CA PRO A 26 -6.43 2.24 7.37
C PRO A 26 -5.00 2.58 7.79
N ILE A 27 -4.06 1.64 7.64
CA ILE A 27 -2.63 1.89 7.92
C ILE A 27 -2.07 2.93 6.95
N ALA A 28 -2.33 2.81 5.65
CA ALA A 28 -1.88 3.76 4.64
C ALA A 28 -2.49 5.15 4.86
N ILE A 29 -3.78 5.24 5.18
CA ILE A 29 -4.43 6.51 5.52
C ILE A 29 -3.81 7.12 6.77
N SER A 30 -3.64 6.34 7.84
CA SER A 30 -3.02 6.82 9.09
C SER A 30 -1.60 7.30 8.87
N TYR A 31 -0.84 6.60 8.04
CA TYR A 31 0.51 6.97 7.63
C TYR A 31 0.52 8.30 6.84
N GLN A 32 -0.38 8.47 5.88
CA GLN A 32 -0.51 9.74 5.14
C GLN A 32 -0.92 10.89 6.07
N MET A 33 -1.83 10.66 7.02
CA MET A 33 -2.23 11.67 8.01
C MET A 33 -1.07 12.05 8.94
N LEU A 34 -0.30 11.08 9.44
CA LEU A 34 0.87 11.32 10.27
C LEU A 34 1.89 12.22 9.56
N TRP A 35 2.18 11.94 8.29
CA TRP A 35 3.05 12.80 7.49
C TRP A 35 2.44 14.18 7.22
N GLY A 36 1.13 14.25 6.99
CA GLY A 36 0.42 15.53 6.85
C GLY A 36 0.57 16.41 8.09
N ILE A 37 0.37 15.82 9.28
CA ILE A 37 0.56 16.50 10.57
C ILE A 37 2.03 16.90 10.76
N TYR A 38 2.96 15.99 10.46
CA TYR A 38 4.39 16.25 10.57
C TYR A 38 4.82 17.46 9.74
N PHE A 39 4.42 17.52 8.46
CA PHE A 39 4.77 18.66 7.60
C PHE A 39 4.03 19.94 7.96
N HIS A 40 2.82 19.85 8.52
CA HIS A 40 2.08 21.02 8.99
C HIS A 40 2.74 21.67 10.22
N HIS A 41 3.31 20.87 11.12
CA HIS A 41 3.96 21.36 12.34
C HIS A 41 5.49 21.42 12.26
N ALA A 42 6.09 21.08 11.12
CA ALA A 42 7.53 21.10 10.94
C ALA A 42 8.09 22.53 11.10
N PRO A 43 9.06 22.76 12.00
CA PRO A 43 9.73 24.05 12.14
C PRO A 43 10.33 24.52 10.82
N VAL A 44 10.28 25.83 10.56
CA VAL A 44 10.83 26.46 9.34
C VAL A 44 12.31 26.12 9.13
N GLY A 45 13.07 25.93 10.22
CA GLY A 45 14.47 25.52 10.17
C GLY A 45 14.72 24.14 9.52
N ILE A 46 13.75 23.22 9.58
CA ILE A 46 13.86 21.92 8.88
C ILE A 46 13.85 22.11 7.37
N TRP A 47 13.07 23.07 6.87
CA TRP A 47 12.97 23.40 5.45
C TRP A 47 14.19 24.15 4.91
N GLN A 48 14.85 24.94 5.77
CA GLN A 48 16.05 25.70 5.40
C GLN A 48 17.33 24.87 5.54
N SER A 49 17.33 23.85 6.41
CA SER A 49 18.39 22.85 6.47
C SER A 49 18.14 21.76 5.43
N GLY A 50 19.20 21.15 4.88
CA GLY A 50 19.10 19.96 4.01
C GLY A 50 18.43 18.75 4.68
N ALA A 51 17.99 18.84 5.94
CA ALA A 51 17.21 17.82 6.62
C ALA A 51 15.85 17.56 5.96
N SER A 52 15.22 18.56 5.34
CA SER A 52 13.95 18.40 4.61
C SER A 52 14.06 17.39 3.47
N GLN A 53 15.19 17.38 2.75
CA GLN A 53 15.47 16.43 1.67
C GLN A 53 15.63 15.00 2.21
N ALA A 54 16.37 14.83 3.32
CA ALA A 54 16.55 13.53 3.95
C ALA A 54 15.22 12.95 4.49
N ILE A 55 14.38 13.79 5.08
CA ILE A 55 13.07 13.42 5.59
C ILE A 55 12.13 13.03 4.44
N THR A 56 12.08 13.83 3.38
CA THR A 56 11.21 13.59 2.23
C THR A 56 11.64 12.35 1.45
N THR A 57 12.95 12.14 1.29
CA THR A 57 13.53 10.91 0.73
C THR A 57 13.14 9.69 1.55
N THR A 58 13.23 9.76 2.88
CA THR A 58 12.85 8.67 3.77
C THR A 58 11.36 8.34 3.66
N LYS A 59 10.49 9.37 3.57
CA LYS A 59 9.05 9.18 3.32
C LYS A 59 8.80 8.45 2.01
N PHE A 60 9.39 8.90 0.90
CA PHE A 60 9.16 8.27 -0.39
C PHE A 60 9.75 6.85 -0.47
N ALA A 61 10.91 6.60 0.15
CA ALA A 61 11.51 5.27 0.20
C ALA A 61 10.65 4.27 0.98
N SER A 62 10.05 4.70 2.09
CA SER A 62 9.15 3.86 2.89
C SER A 62 7.81 3.62 2.20
N GLU A 63 7.22 4.63 1.55
CA GLU A 63 6.03 4.46 0.70
C GLU A 63 6.28 3.45 -0.43
N LEU A 64 7.41 3.59 -1.13
CA LEU A 64 7.79 2.68 -2.20
C LEU A 64 7.89 1.25 -1.69
N THR A 65 8.55 1.05 -0.54
CA THR A 65 8.67 -0.26 0.10
C THR A 65 7.31 -0.86 0.44
N ILE A 66 6.41 -0.08 1.05
CA ILE A 66 5.06 -0.55 1.43
C ILE A 66 4.26 -0.93 0.19
N TYR A 67 4.21 -0.08 -0.84
CA TYR A 67 3.43 -0.36 -2.05
C TYR A 67 4.00 -1.55 -2.83
N SER A 68 5.33 -1.67 -2.92
CA SER A 68 5.98 -2.84 -3.53
C SER A 68 5.67 -4.14 -2.78
N LEU A 69 5.67 -4.12 -1.45
CA LEU A 69 5.29 -5.29 -0.64
C LEU A 69 3.81 -5.65 -0.82
N MET A 70 2.91 -4.67 -0.89
CA MET A 70 1.49 -4.88 -1.18
C MET A 70 1.29 -5.51 -2.57
N LEU A 71 2.02 -5.02 -3.58
CA LEU A 71 1.98 -5.58 -4.93
C LEU A 71 2.54 -7.01 -4.96
N LEU A 72 3.67 -7.26 -4.30
CA LEU A 72 4.27 -8.58 -4.22
C LEU A 72 3.36 -9.60 -3.53
N LYS A 73 2.74 -9.22 -2.40
CA LYS A 73 1.74 -10.04 -1.70
C LYS A 73 0.52 -10.29 -2.58
N MET A 74 0.07 -9.30 -3.35
CA MET A 74 -1.00 -9.50 -4.33
C MET A 74 -0.60 -10.52 -5.41
N LEU A 75 0.59 -10.41 -5.98
CA LEU A 75 1.03 -11.28 -7.06
C LEU A 75 1.23 -12.74 -6.59
N THR A 76 1.82 -12.94 -5.42
CA THR A 76 2.18 -14.26 -4.89
C THR A 76 1.02 -15.02 -4.24
N MET A 77 0.05 -14.32 -3.62
CA MET A 77 -0.98 -14.98 -2.80
C MET A 77 -2.39 -14.91 -3.40
N THR A 78 -2.59 -14.22 -4.53
CA THR A 78 -3.94 -13.97 -5.07
C THR A 78 -4.30 -14.95 -6.19
N HIS A 79 -4.87 -16.10 -5.81
CA HIS A 79 -5.85 -16.85 -6.61
C HIS A 79 -7.24 -16.18 -6.44
N ALA A 80 -7.42 -14.97 -6.99
CA ALA A 80 -8.71 -14.28 -6.92
C ALA A 80 -9.71 -14.94 -7.86
N LYS A 81 -10.89 -15.27 -7.32
CA LYS A 81 -12.06 -15.73 -8.10
C LYS A 81 -12.55 -14.67 -9.11
N HIS A 82 -12.14 -13.41 -8.96
CA HIS A 82 -12.51 -12.28 -9.81
C HIS A 82 -11.27 -11.60 -10.42
N PRO A 83 -10.93 -11.88 -11.70
CA PRO A 83 -9.74 -11.35 -12.34
C PRO A 83 -9.76 -9.82 -12.49
N ALA A 84 -10.93 -9.22 -12.70
CA ALA A 84 -11.08 -7.77 -12.86
C ALA A 84 -10.62 -6.96 -11.62
N SER A 85 -10.93 -7.44 -10.40
CA SER A 85 -10.50 -6.76 -9.18
C SER A 85 -8.98 -6.83 -8.96
N LYS A 86 -8.35 -7.93 -9.37
CA LYS A 86 -6.88 -8.09 -9.33
C LYS A 86 -6.21 -7.12 -10.30
N VAL A 87 -6.75 -6.98 -11.52
CA VAL A 87 -6.25 -6.03 -12.51
C VAL A 87 -6.39 -4.60 -12.00
N LEU A 88 -7.59 -4.21 -11.53
CA LEU A 88 -7.83 -2.85 -11.03
C LEU A 88 -6.85 -2.46 -9.92
N THR A 89 -6.67 -3.31 -8.92
CA THR A 89 -5.74 -2.98 -7.85
C THR A 89 -4.28 -3.07 -8.28
N GLY A 90 -3.92 -4.02 -9.14
CA GLY A 90 -2.57 -4.06 -9.71
C GLY A 90 -2.23 -2.74 -10.39
N THR A 91 -3.15 -2.21 -11.20
CA THR A 91 -3.01 -0.92 -11.86
C THR A 91 -2.84 0.22 -10.85
N ILE A 92 -3.68 0.28 -9.81
CA ILE A 92 -3.57 1.32 -8.78
C ILE A 92 -2.20 1.27 -8.07
N LEU A 93 -1.75 0.07 -7.68
CA LEU A 93 -0.46 -0.09 -7.01
C LEU A 93 0.71 0.26 -7.92
N ILE A 94 0.66 -0.10 -9.21
CA ILE A 94 1.69 0.27 -10.18
C ILE A 94 1.76 1.79 -10.35
N ILE A 95 0.61 2.46 -10.46
CA ILE A 95 0.56 3.93 -10.55
C ILE A 95 1.16 4.57 -9.31
N LEU A 96 0.80 4.10 -8.11
CA LEU A 96 1.36 4.61 -6.86
C LEU A 96 2.88 4.40 -6.77
N ILE A 97 3.37 3.21 -7.10
CA ILE A 97 4.81 2.90 -7.14
C ILE A 97 5.53 3.82 -8.14
N GLY A 98 4.98 4.00 -9.34
CA GLY A 98 5.56 4.88 -10.36
C GLY A 98 5.62 6.34 -9.91
N PHE A 99 4.55 6.84 -9.30
CA PHE A 99 4.48 8.21 -8.79
C PHE A 99 5.45 8.44 -7.62
N THR A 100 5.45 7.53 -6.63
CA THR A 100 6.38 7.60 -5.49
C THR A 100 7.83 7.44 -5.94
N GLY A 101 8.11 6.53 -6.89
CA GLY A 101 9.44 6.32 -7.44
C GLY A 101 9.96 7.54 -8.20
N HIS A 102 9.11 8.21 -8.98
CA HIS A 102 9.45 9.46 -9.65
C HIS A 102 9.74 10.58 -8.64
N GLY A 103 8.92 10.71 -7.58
CA GLY A 103 9.17 11.65 -6.49
C GLY A 103 10.50 11.41 -5.78
N LEU A 104 10.84 10.14 -5.52
CA LEU A 104 12.12 9.74 -4.95
C LEU A 104 13.29 10.09 -5.89
N PHE A 105 13.14 9.85 -7.19
CA PHE A 105 14.17 10.16 -8.18
C PHE A 105 14.48 11.67 -8.22
N ILE A 106 13.46 12.52 -8.21
CA ILE A 106 13.64 13.98 -8.15
C ILE A 106 14.39 14.37 -6.87
N GLN A 107 13.98 13.85 -5.72
CA GLN A 107 14.62 14.16 -4.44
C GLN A 107 16.09 13.71 -4.37
N LEU A 108 16.46 12.66 -5.09
CA LEU A 108 17.84 12.18 -5.16
C LEU A 108 18.71 12.92 -6.19
N THR A 109 18.10 13.57 -7.18
CA THR A 109 18.81 14.21 -8.30
C THR A 109 18.88 15.73 -8.21
N GLN A 110 18.01 16.37 -7.42
CA GLN A 110 18.05 17.80 -7.17
C GLN A 110 18.52 18.05 -5.72
N PRO A 111 19.71 18.65 -5.51
CA PRO A 111 20.23 18.99 -4.18
C PRO A 111 19.49 20.16 -3.53
#